data_AF-A0A519L3H3-F1
#
_entry.id   AF-A0A519L3H3-F1
#
_cell.length_a   1.000
_cell.length_b   1.000
_cell.length_c   1.000
_cell.angle_alpha   90.00
_cell.angle_beta   90.00
_cell.angle_gamma   90.00
#
_symmetry.space_group_name_H-M   'P 1'
#
loop_
_entity.id
_entity.type
_entity.pdbx_description
1 polymer ?
#
loop_
_entity_poly.entity_id
_entity_poly.type
_entity_poly.pdbx_seq_one_letter_code
_entity_poly.pdbx_strand_id
1 'polypeptide(L)'
;MTSKTNSKLFQKIFGGRFSALFSVLSLYLLLSFVIRIVFLIWSSKDVDFNPLYILRAFFTGFAFDLTIGTLFLFLYAIYLLILPKKLIGSLFDKGFTYFYLTLLFIIIYFSLLAEVPFWDEFEVRFNFIAVDYLIYTYEVFENINQSYPLPLIGAVLVGLVALTFFLFKKLNIFR
;
A
#
# COMPACT_ATOMS: atom_id res chain seq x y z
N MET A 1 9.16 -29.84 -18.13
CA MET A 1 10.28 -28.92 -18.45
C MET A 1 9.90 -27.43 -18.30
N THR A 2 8.79 -27.09 -17.65
CA THR A 2 8.21 -25.74 -17.58
C THR A 2 8.44 -24.99 -16.25
N SER A 3 9.01 -25.62 -15.21
CA SER A 3 9.19 -24.96 -13.90
C SER A 3 10.45 -24.09 -13.77
N LYS A 4 11.47 -24.28 -14.64
CA LYS A 4 12.74 -23.52 -14.59
C LYS A 4 12.66 -22.13 -15.22
N THR A 5 11.65 -21.87 -16.06
CA THR A 5 11.52 -20.60 -16.79
C THR A 5 10.82 -19.53 -15.95
N ASN A 6 9.81 -19.92 -15.17
CA ASN A 6 9.09 -19.02 -14.27
C ASN A 6 10.01 -18.49 -13.15
N SER A 7 10.92 -19.32 -12.60
CA SER A 7 11.85 -18.86 -11.55
C SER A 7 12.84 -17.81 -12.06
N LYS A 8 13.31 -17.90 -13.32
CA LYS A 8 14.20 -16.90 -13.92
C LYS A 8 13.51 -15.57 -14.19
N LEU A 9 12.25 -15.58 -14.64
CA LEU A 9 11.51 -14.34 -14.92
C LEU A 9 11.19 -13.57 -13.63
N PHE A 10 10.71 -14.27 -12.59
CA PHE A 10 10.47 -13.69 -11.27
C PHE A 10 11.76 -13.14 -10.64
N GLN A 11 12.88 -13.88 -10.72
CA GLN A 11 14.18 -13.37 -10.26
C GLN A 11 14.68 -12.15 -11.04
N LYS A 12 14.27 -11.99 -12.30
CA LYS A 12 14.65 -10.85 -13.14
C LYS A 12 13.78 -9.61 -12.87
N ILE A 13 12.50 -9.79 -12.58
CA ILE A 13 11.56 -8.69 -12.24
C ILE A 13 11.87 -8.16 -10.83
N PHE A 14 12.12 -9.04 -9.86
CA PHE A 14 12.54 -8.67 -8.50
C PHE A 14 14.07 -8.57 -8.35
N GLY A 15 14.79 -8.48 -9.46
CA GLY A 15 16.25 -8.40 -9.50
C GLY A 15 16.75 -7.01 -9.89
N GLY A 16 17.73 -6.50 -9.14
CA GLY A 16 18.38 -5.21 -9.41
C GLY A 16 17.62 -4.00 -8.84
N ARG A 17 17.97 -2.79 -9.31
CA ARG A 17 17.57 -1.51 -8.69
C ARG A 17 16.05 -1.28 -8.53
N PHE A 18 15.22 -1.96 -9.31
CA PHE A 18 13.75 -1.83 -9.26
C PHE A 18 13.08 -2.86 -8.33
N SER A 19 13.86 -3.74 -7.68
CA SER A 19 13.33 -4.77 -6.79
C SER A 19 12.45 -4.16 -5.69
N ALA A 20 12.93 -3.11 -5.02
CA ALA A 20 12.17 -2.39 -4.00
C ALA A 20 10.84 -1.84 -4.54
N LEU A 21 10.84 -1.26 -5.74
CA LEU A 21 9.63 -0.72 -6.37
C LEU A 21 8.58 -1.81 -6.58
N PHE A 22 8.95 -2.94 -7.19
CA PHE A 22 8.01 -4.04 -7.44
C PHE A 22 7.57 -4.75 -6.16
N SER A 23 8.44 -4.85 -5.16
CA SER A 23 8.10 -5.44 -3.85
C SER A 23 7.10 -4.58 -3.08
N VAL A 24 7.26 -3.26 -3.08
CA VAL A 24 6.29 -2.35 -2.47
C VAL A 24 4.94 -2.42 -3.18
N LEU A 25 4.93 -2.38 -4.51
CA LEU A 25 3.69 -2.47 -5.28
C LEU A 25 2.95 -3.78 -5.00
N SER A 26 3.68 -4.90 -4.99
CA SER A 26 3.11 -6.22 -4.71
C SER A 26 2.55 -6.31 -3.29
N LEU A 27 3.27 -5.74 -2.31
CA LEU A 27 2.80 -5.69 -0.91
C LEU A 27 1.52 -4.86 -0.79
N TYR A 28 1.48 -3.67 -1.40
CA TYR A 28 0.29 -2.82 -1.38
C TYR A 28 -0.93 -3.49 -2.01
N LEU A 29 -0.76 -4.12 -3.17
CA LEU A 29 -1.84 -4.84 -3.86
C LEU A 29 -2.34 -6.03 -3.03
N LEU A 30 -1.43 -6.76 -2.39
CA LEU A 30 -1.79 -7.88 -1.52
C LEU A 30 -2.60 -7.40 -0.31
N LEU A 31 -2.16 -6.33 0.36
CA LEU A 31 -2.88 -5.78 1.52
C LEU A 31 -4.25 -5.21 1.12
N SER A 32 -4.34 -4.49 0.01
CA SER A 32 -5.61 -3.94 -0.50
C SER A 32 -6.59 -5.06 -0.90
N PHE A 33 -6.08 -6.15 -1.46
CA PHE A 33 -6.86 -7.34 -1.76
C PHE A 33 -7.37 -8.03 -0.49
N VAL A 34 -6.53 -8.15 0.55
CA VAL A 34 -6.94 -8.69 1.86
C VAL A 34 -8.02 -7.82 2.48
N ILE A 35 -7.86 -6.50 2.49
CA ILE A 35 -8.88 -5.58 3.01
C ILE A 35 -10.21 -5.74 2.26
N ARG A 36 -10.19 -5.88 0.93
CA ARG A 36 -11.41 -6.14 0.15
C ARG A 36 -12.09 -7.45 0.55
N ILE A 37 -11.33 -8.50 0.82
CA ILE A 37 -11.90 -9.77 1.30
C ILE A 37 -12.52 -9.57 2.67
N VAL A 38 -11.84 -8.87 3.59
CA VAL A 38 -12.35 -8.57 4.93
C VAL A 38 -13.67 -7.81 4.84
N PHE A 39 -13.75 -6.77 4.01
CA PHE A 39 -14.96 -5.99 3.80
C PHE A 39 -16.10 -6.78 3.16
N LEU A 40 -15.80 -7.67 2.19
CA LEU A 40 -16.81 -8.57 1.62
C LEU A 40 -17.39 -9.50 2.70
N ILE A 41 -16.55 -10.04 3.59
CA ILE A 41 -17.00 -10.91 4.67
C ILE A 41 -17.79 -10.12 5.71
N TRP A 42 -17.33 -8.91 6.05
CA TRP A 42 -18.01 -8.02 6.99
C TRP A 42 -19.43 -7.69 6.51
N SER A 43 -19.57 -7.22 5.27
CA SER A 43 -20.87 -6.84 4.68
C SER A 43 -21.62 -8.02 4.05
N SER A 44 -21.30 -9.26 4.44
CA SER A 44 -21.87 -10.48 3.84
C SER A 44 -23.39 -10.61 3.95
N LYS A 45 -24.03 -9.89 4.88
CA LYS A 45 -25.49 -9.92 5.06
C LYS A 45 -26.24 -9.05 4.05
N ASP A 46 -25.59 -8.01 3.56
CA ASP A 46 -26.19 -6.98 2.72
C ASP A 46 -25.76 -7.13 1.24
N VAL A 47 -24.84 -8.05 0.97
CA VAL A 47 -24.28 -8.32 -0.36
C VAL A 47 -25.06 -9.41 -1.09
N ASP A 48 -25.49 -9.09 -2.31
CA ASP A 48 -25.95 -10.09 -3.28
C ASP A 48 -24.77 -10.97 -3.73
N PHE A 49 -24.80 -12.26 -3.38
CA PHE A 49 -23.77 -13.24 -3.75
C PHE A 49 -23.76 -13.64 -5.24
N ASN A 50 -24.19 -12.76 -6.13
CA ASN A 50 -24.07 -12.98 -7.56
C ASN A 50 -22.57 -13.00 -7.95
N PRO A 51 -22.05 -14.12 -8.48
CA PRO A 51 -20.63 -14.23 -8.83
C PRO A 51 -20.17 -13.16 -9.82
N LEU A 52 -21.05 -12.68 -10.71
CA LEU A 52 -20.72 -11.65 -11.69
C LEU A 52 -20.49 -10.28 -11.02
N TYR A 53 -21.30 -9.92 -10.02
CA TYR A 53 -21.16 -8.65 -9.29
C TYR A 53 -19.91 -8.67 -8.42
N ILE A 54 -19.64 -9.78 -7.74
CA ILE A 54 -18.41 -9.96 -6.95
C ILE A 54 -17.19 -9.88 -7.88
N LEU A 55 -17.19 -10.60 -9.00
CA LEU A 55 -16.08 -10.55 -9.96
C LEU A 55 -15.84 -9.13 -10.49
N ARG A 56 -16.92 -8.42 -10.84
CA ARG A 56 -16.84 -7.02 -11.28
C ARG A 56 -16.23 -6.14 -10.20
N ALA A 57 -16.72 -6.22 -8.96
CA ALA A 57 -16.23 -5.42 -7.84
C ALA A 57 -14.75 -5.68 -7.54
N PHE A 58 -14.32 -6.95 -7.58
CA PHE A 58 -12.91 -7.30 -7.38
C PHE A 58 -12.02 -6.83 -8.53
N PHE A 59 -12.49 -6.92 -9.77
CA PHE A 59 -11.75 -6.44 -10.93
C PHE A 59 -11.61 -4.92 -10.94
N THR A 60 -12.71 -4.19 -10.76
CA THR A 60 -12.67 -2.72 -10.71
C THR A 60 -11.85 -2.24 -9.52
N GLY A 61 -12.02 -2.86 -8.35
CA GLY A 61 -11.21 -2.55 -7.17
C GLY A 61 -9.72 -2.79 -7.40
N PHE A 62 -9.35 -3.90 -8.04
CA PHE A 62 -7.95 -4.17 -8.38
C PHE A 62 -7.39 -3.13 -9.36
N ALA A 63 -8.17 -2.68 -10.35
CA ALA A 63 -7.74 -1.62 -11.26
C ALA A 63 -7.50 -0.28 -10.53
N PHE A 64 -8.36 0.08 -9.58
CA PHE A 64 -8.15 1.25 -8.72
C PHE A 64 -6.89 1.10 -7.86
N ASP A 65 -6.70 -0.02 -7.17
CA ASP A 65 -5.50 -0.24 -6.36
C ASP A 65 -4.24 -0.19 -7.23
N LEU A 66 -4.24 -0.82 -8.40
CA LEU A 66 -3.09 -0.78 -9.31
C LEU A 66 -2.76 0.66 -9.72
N THR A 67 -3.78 1.47 -9.99
CA THR A 67 -3.62 2.88 -10.33
C THR A 67 -3.02 3.67 -9.16
N ILE A 68 -3.59 3.55 -7.96
CA ILE A 68 -3.10 4.27 -6.77
C ILE A 68 -1.69 3.81 -6.38
N GLY A 69 -1.44 2.51 -6.35
CA GLY A 69 -0.12 1.95 -6.02
C GLY A 69 0.97 2.37 -7.01
N THR A 70 0.65 2.47 -8.30
CA THR A 70 1.59 2.99 -9.30
C THR A 70 1.81 4.49 -9.18
N LEU A 71 0.77 5.27 -8.85
CA LEU A 71 0.90 6.71 -8.57
C LEU A 71 1.80 6.98 -7.35
N PHE A 72 1.63 6.24 -6.26
CA PHE A 72 2.50 6.34 -5.08
C PHE A 72 3.97 6.06 -5.38
N LEU A 73 4.23 5.12 -6.29
CA LEU A 73 5.58 4.74 -6.71
C LEU A 73 6.11 5.56 -7.88
N PHE A 74 5.29 6.44 -8.48
CA PHE A 74 5.66 7.17 -9.68
C PHE A 74 6.91 8.05 -9.47
N LEU A 75 6.94 8.84 -8.39
CA LEU A 75 8.09 9.68 -8.08
C LEU A 75 9.34 8.86 -7.76
N TYR A 76 9.17 7.72 -7.08
CA TYR A 76 10.27 6.78 -6.83
C TYR A 76 10.80 6.15 -8.12
N ALA A 77 9.92 5.82 -9.06
CA ALA A 77 10.30 5.29 -10.37
C ALA A 77 11.14 6.32 -11.15
N ILE A 78 10.71 7.59 -11.16
CA ILE A 78 11.45 8.69 -11.79
C ILE A 78 12.83 8.84 -11.13
N TYR A 79 12.90 8.83 -9.79
CA TYR A 79 14.17 8.88 -9.06
C TYR A 79 15.13 7.76 -9.51
N LEU A 80 14.66 6.51 -9.54
CA LEU A 80 15.46 5.36 -9.96
C LEU A 80 15.90 5.44 -11.43
N LEU A 81 15.11 6.09 -12.30
CA LEU A 81 15.44 6.27 -13.72
C LEU A 81 16.51 7.34 -13.93
N ILE A 82 16.42 8.47 -13.22
CA ILE A 82 17.29 9.63 -13.40
C ILE A 82 18.64 9.45 -12.69
N LEU A 83 18.67 8.70 -11.57
CA LEU A 83 19.88 8.57 -10.76
C LEU A 83 21.06 8.03 -11.59
N PRO A 84 22.20 8.76 -11.67
CA PRO A 84 23.34 8.34 -12.45
C PRO A 84 23.96 7.08 -11.84
N LYS A 85 24.46 6.18 -12.71
CA LYS A 85 25.00 4.86 -12.30
C LYS A 85 26.08 4.94 -11.21
N LYS A 86 26.83 6.04 -11.14
CA LYS A 86 27.90 6.28 -10.15
C LYS A 86 27.38 6.49 -8.72
N LEU A 87 26.14 6.95 -8.57
CA LEU A 87 25.53 7.23 -7.26
C LEU A 87 24.69 6.06 -6.73
N ILE A 88 24.44 5.04 -7.55
CA ILE A 88 23.69 3.84 -7.13
C ILE A 88 24.44 3.15 -6.00
N GLY A 89 23.75 2.91 -4.88
CA GLY A 89 24.31 2.27 -3.68
C GLY A 89 25.18 3.19 -2.81
N SER A 90 25.32 4.47 -3.17
CA SER A 90 25.95 5.48 -2.31
C SER A 90 25.17 5.71 -1.01
N LEU A 91 25.80 6.37 -0.02
CA LEU A 91 25.10 6.77 1.21
C LEU A 91 23.90 7.68 0.93
N PHE A 92 24.00 8.54 -0.08
CA PHE A 92 22.91 9.40 -0.52
C PHE A 92 21.73 8.56 -1.05
N ASP A 93 22.00 7.61 -1.96
CA ASP A 93 20.95 6.78 -2.56
C ASP A 93 20.24 5.90 -1.53
N LYS A 94 21.01 5.31 -0.62
CA LYS A 94 20.47 4.56 0.52
C LYS A 94 19.61 5.44 1.41
N GLY A 95 20.13 6.61 1.82
CA GLY A 95 19.42 7.56 2.67
C GLY A 95 18.09 8.01 2.06
N PHE A 96 18.10 8.41 0.79
CA PHE A 96 16.89 8.79 0.05
C PHE A 96 15.90 7.63 -0.04
N THR A 97 16.36 6.43 -0.42
CA THR A 97 15.48 5.26 -0.55
C THR A 97 14.83 4.90 0.78
N TYR A 98 15.58 4.83 1.88
CA TYR A 98 15.01 4.53 3.19
C TYR A 98 14.03 5.60 3.65
N PHE A 99 14.36 6.89 3.47
CA PHE A 99 13.46 7.99 3.82
C PHE A 99 12.16 7.95 3.02
N TYR A 100 12.26 7.87 1.69
CA TYR A 100 11.10 7.82 0.80
C TYR A 100 10.20 6.63 1.12
N LEU A 101 10.77 5.43 1.25
CA LEU A 101 9.99 4.23 1.56
C LEU A 101 9.37 4.28 2.95
N THR A 102 10.02 4.90 3.93
CA THR A 102 9.44 5.11 5.26
C THR A 102 8.20 5.99 5.17
N LEU A 103 8.30 7.14 4.50
CA LEU A 103 7.17 8.04 4.28
C LEU A 103 6.03 7.31 3.56
N LEU A 104 6.38 6.57 2.50
CA LEU A 104 5.42 5.83 1.69
C LEU A 104 4.68 4.76 2.50
N PHE A 105 5.40 3.98 3.32
CA PHE A 105 4.77 2.96 4.16
C PHE A 105 3.89 3.57 5.25
N ILE A 106 4.26 4.72 5.83
CA ILE A 106 3.38 5.44 6.76
C ILE A 106 2.08 5.81 6.07
N ILE A 107 2.14 6.41 4.87
CA ILE A 107 0.95 6.80 4.09
C ILE A 107 0.10 5.57 3.75
N ILE A 108 0.71 4.51 3.23
CA ILE A 108 0.00 3.28 2.85
C ILE A 108 -0.70 2.67 4.06
N TYR A 109 0.03 2.42 5.16
CA TYR A 109 -0.55 1.75 6.32
C TYR A 109 -1.58 2.60 7.04
N PHE A 110 -1.35 3.92 7.15
CA PHE A 110 -2.35 4.81 7.71
C PHE A 110 -3.62 4.82 6.86
N SER A 111 -3.50 4.89 5.53
CA SER A 111 -4.66 4.85 4.63
C SER A 111 -5.44 3.54 4.76
N LEU A 112 -4.75 2.40 4.75
CA LEU A 112 -5.38 1.08 4.90
C LEU A 112 -6.06 0.89 6.27
N LEU A 113 -5.48 1.45 7.35
CA LEU A 113 -6.13 1.45 8.67
C LEU A 113 -7.34 2.38 8.72
N ALA A 114 -7.24 3.55 8.10
CA ALA A 114 -8.32 4.54 8.05
C ALA A 114 -9.51 4.09 7.18
N GLU A 115 -9.29 3.15 6.25
CA GLU A 115 -10.40 2.54 5.49
C GLU A 115 -11.36 1.76 6.39
N VAL A 116 -10.90 1.21 7.53
CA VAL A 116 -11.75 0.43 8.44
C VAL A 116 -12.88 1.27 9.05
N PRO A 117 -12.60 2.38 9.77
CA PRO A 117 -13.68 3.23 10.28
C PRO A 117 -14.46 3.92 9.16
N PHE A 118 -13.82 4.23 8.03
CA PHE A 118 -14.53 4.78 6.88
C PHE A 118 -15.54 3.79 6.28
N TRP A 119 -15.18 2.50 6.23
CA TRP A 119 -16.08 1.45 5.81
C TRP A 119 -17.21 1.23 6.83
N ASP A 120 -16.92 1.32 8.12
CA ASP A 120 -17.94 1.19 9.17
C ASP A 120 -19.01 2.30 9.07
N GLU A 121 -18.61 3.51 8.71
CA GLU A 121 -19.53 4.66 8.57
C GLU A 121 -20.27 4.69 7.23
N PHE A 122 -19.60 4.36 6.13
CA PHE A 122 -20.13 4.61 4.77
C PHE A 122 -20.32 3.36 3.91
N GLU A 123 -19.86 2.19 4.36
CA GLU A 123 -19.91 0.92 3.63
C GLU A 123 -19.31 0.98 2.22
N VAL A 124 -18.40 1.93 2.00
CA VAL A 124 -17.67 2.13 0.74
C VAL A 124 -16.21 2.43 1.05
N ARG A 125 -15.31 2.12 0.12
CA ARG A 125 -13.91 2.56 0.22
C ARG A 125 -13.79 4.04 -0.11
N PHE A 126 -12.63 4.62 0.20
CA PHE A 126 -12.36 6.04 -0.07
C PHE A 126 -12.73 6.46 -1.48
N ASN A 127 -13.56 7.50 -1.55
CA ASN A 127 -14.07 8.11 -2.77
C ASN A 127 -14.20 9.62 -2.53
N PHE A 128 -15.09 10.29 -3.26
CA PHE A 128 -15.30 11.74 -3.11
C PHE A 128 -15.80 12.16 -1.72
N ILE A 129 -16.48 11.27 -0.98
CA ILE A 129 -16.92 11.54 0.40
C ILE A 129 -15.70 11.83 1.31
N ALA A 130 -14.61 11.10 1.11
CA ALA A 130 -13.37 11.34 1.85
C ALA A 130 -12.76 12.72 1.52
N VAL A 131 -13.01 13.26 0.32
CA VAL A 131 -12.57 14.60 -0.07
C VAL A 131 -13.37 15.67 0.68
N ASP A 132 -14.67 15.47 0.87
CA ASP A 132 -15.51 16.39 1.66
C ASP A 132 -15.03 16.48 3.12
N TYR A 133 -14.54 15.37 3.68
CA TYR A 133 -13.91 15.35 5.01
C TYR A 133 -12.62 16.19 5.09
N LEU A 134 -11.90 16.35 3.97
CA LEU A 134 -10.72 17.23 3.92
C LEU A 134 -11.09 18.71 3.84
N ILE A 135 -12.35 19.05 3.58
CA ILE A 135 -12.84 20.44 3.63
C ILE A 135 -13.16 20.80 5.08
N TYR A 136 -13.79 19.89 5.84
CA TYR A 136 -14.17 20.05 7.24
C TYR A 136 -13.08 19.55 8.21
N THR A 137 -11.86 20.07 8.03
CA THR A 137 -10.67 19.53 8.72
C THR A 137 -10.73 19.64 10.24
N TYR A 138 -11.32 20.70 10.79
CA TYR A 138 -11.38 20.92 12.24
C TYR A 138 -12.28 19.89 12.90
N GLU A 139 -13.48 19.72 12.38
CA GLU A 139 -14.48 18.78 12.88
C GLU A 139 -13.97 17.34 12.79
N VAL A 140 -13.35 16.98 11.67
CA VAL A 140 -12.79 15.64 11.46
C VAL A 140 -11.60 15.37 12.38
N PHE A 141 -10.70 16.35 12.55
CA PHE A 141 -9.55 16.18 13.43
C PHE A 141 -9.97 16.03 14.90
N GLU A 142 -10.90 16.86 15.35
CA GLU A 142 -11.44 16.80 16.72
C GLU A 142 -12.14 15.45 16.97
N ASN A 143 -12.94 14.99 16.01
CA ASN A 143 -13.57 13.66 16.08
C ASN A 143 -12.51 12.55 16.18
N ILE A 144 -11.46 12.60 15.35
CA ILE A 144 -10.39 11.60 15.39
C ILE A 144 -9.69 11.57 16.76
N ASN A 145 -9.40 12.75 17.32
CA ASN A 145 -8.71 12.87 18.60
C ASN A 145 -9.54 12.36 19.78
N GLN A 146 -10.87 12.48 19.71
CA GLN A 146 -11.78 12.00 20.75
C GLN A 146 -12.12 10.51 20.60
N SER A 147 -12.24 10.03 19.36
CA SER A 147 -12.75 8.68 19.07
C SER A 147 -11.67 7.61 19.00
N TYR A 148 -10.40 7.96 18.71
CA TYR A 148 -9.35 6.97 18.45
C TYR A 148 -8.13 7.10 19.36
N PRO A 149 -7.53 5.97 19.79
CA PRO A 149 -6.30 5.98 20.57
C PRO A 149 -5.09 6.27 19.67
N LEU A 150 -4.87 7.55 19.35
CA LEU A 150 -3.80 8.02 18.45
C LEU A 150 -2.39 7.49 18.81
N PRO A 151 -1.97 7.43 20.10
CA PRO A 151 -0.67 6.85 20.45
C PRO A 151 -0.53 5.38 20.06
N LEU A 152 -1.60 4.59 20.19
CA LEU A 152 -1.62 3.18 19.82
C LEU A 152 -1.53 3.02 18.30
N ILE A 153 -2.28 3.83 17.54
CA ILE A 153 -2.21 3.84 16.08
C ILE A 153 -0.78 4.17 15.61
N GLY A 154 -0.16 5.20 16.21
CA GLY A 154 1.23 5.55 15.94
C GLY A 154 2.20 4.40 16.22
N ALA A 155 2.06 3.72 17.36
CA ALA A 155 2.89 2.56 17.71
C ALA A 155 2.72 1.40 16.73
N VAL A 156 1.49 1.10 16.31
CA VAL A 156 1.19 0.08 15.30
C VAL A 156 1.82 0.44 13.95
N LEU A 157 1.69 1.69 13.51
CA LEU A 157 2.30 2.14 12.25
C LEU A 157 3.81 1.99 12.25
N VAL A 158 4.49 2.45 13.31
CA VAL A 158 5.94 2.29 13.45
C VAL A 158 6.33 0.81 13.46
N GLY A 159 5.57 -0.03 14.18
CA GLY A 159 5.76 -1.48 14.19
C GLY A 159 5.64 -2.13 12.81
N LEU A 160 4.61 -1.76 12.04
CA LEU A 160 4.39 -2.25 10.67
C LEU A 160 5.52 -1.82 9.73
N VAL A 161 5.95 -0.57 9.79
CA VAL A 161 7.06 -0.06 8.98
C VAL A 161 8.35 -0.80 9.31
N ALA A 162 8.69 -0.93 10.60
CA ALA A 162 9.88 -1.66 11.06
C ALA A 162 9.85 -3.14 10.63
N LEU A 163 8.70 -3.81 10.80
CA LEU A 163 8.50 -5.19 10.36
C LEU A 163 8.70 -5.33 8.85
N THR A 164 8.18 -4.38 8.07
CA THR A 164 8.32 -4.39 6.61
C THR A 164 9.78 -4.28 6.19
N PHE A 165 10.54 -3.36 6.77
CA PHE A 165 11.98 -3.25 6.51
C PHE A 165 12.75 -4.50 6.95
N PHE A 166 12.39 -5.09 8.08
CA PHE A 166 12.98 -6.36 8.55
C PHE A 166 12.74 -7.49 7.53
N LEU A 167 11.50 -7.65 7.06
CA LEU A 167 11.15 -8.64 6.05
C LEU A 167 11.86 -8.37 4.73
N PHE A 168 11.92 -7.11 4.29
CA PHE A 168 12.58 -6.73 3.05
C PHE A 168 14.08 -6.99 3.07
N LYS A 169 14.72 -6.77 4.22
CA LYS A 169 16.12 -7.14 4.44
C LYS A 169 16.31 -8.66 4.40
N LYS A 170 15.44 -9.43 5.06
CA LYS A 170 15.49 -10.91 5.05
C LYS A 170 15.29 -11.49 3.65
N LEU A 171 14.43 -10.87 2.85
CA LEU A 171 14.17 -11.24 1.45
C LEU A 171 15.22 -10.69 0.46
N ASN A 172 16.22 -9.93 0.95
CA ASN A 172 17.25 -9.29 0.15
C ASN A 172 16.71 -8.39 -0.98
N ILE A 173 15.67 -7.61 -0.70
CA ILE A 173 15.02 -6.72 -1.67
C ILE A 173 15.92 -5.51 -2.03
N PHE A 174 16.74 -5.01 -1.08
CA PHE A 174 17.62 -3.85 -1.28
C PHE A 174 18.98 -4.16 -1.94
N ARG A 175 19.02 -5.13 -2.86
CA ARG A 175 20.27 -5.55 -3.55
C ARG A 175 20.72 -4.58 -4.63
#